data_AF-A0A8T6FJY1-F1
#
_entry.id   AF-A0A8T6FJY1-F1
#
_cell.length_a   1.000
_cell.length_b   1.000
_cell.length_c   1.000
_cell.angle_alpha   90.00
_cell.angle_beta   90.00
_cell.angle_gamma   90.00
#
_symmetry.space_group_name_H-M   'P 1'
#
loop_
_entity.id
_entity.type
_entity.pdbx_description
1 polymer ?
#
loop_
_entity_poly.entity_id
_entity_poly.type
_entity_poly.pdbx_seq_one_letter_code
_entity_poly.pdbx_strand_id
1 'polypeptide(L)'
;MVVVPHPLAKRSSDECAEFAAGALPEVADALSGDAEALEVRYREKTIVAGGKRYHPLAGSDFNAPDAPDRIRAPNSTEAINRVFLSRGWTDGLPVLPPTPERCEEMLAGRDPDEVAAIVEPRLGRATLGKIAANAVMAGCEPSHFPVVLAAVRAMCAPEFNLKAIQSTTHPCTVACLVGGPIVREIDMNGAYNALGQGNRANAAIGRALRLILVNIGGASPGVLDRSTMGSPAKYAFCFAENTEASPWPSYHEELGLDPAASHVTVFGVEGPHNVNDHYGRDAEEILLTVAGTLASPGANKFLSRRSAGGGAWAGTCRGDRGGGLHQGQGARIPERTRHRPPRRGFRSHDRRARRTPAAPPAR
;
A
#
# COMPACT_ATOMS: atom_id res chain seq x y z
N MET A 1 -3.55 -27.62 -22.83
CA MET A 1 -3.77 -26.21 -22.45
C MET A 1 -4.52 -25.50 -23.57
N VAL A 2 -5.83 -25.29 -23.38
CA VAL A 2 -6.64 -24.49 -24.31
C VAL A 2 -6.17 -23.04 -24.21
N VAL A 3 -5.83 -22.43 -25.35
CA VAL A 3 -5.33 -21.05 -25.39
C VAL A 3 -6.47 -20.15 -25.84
N VAL A 4 -7.05 -19.43 -24.89
CA VAL A 4 -8.04 -18.39 -25.21
C VAL A 4 -7.29 -17.05 -25.35
N PRO A 5 -7.31 -16.40 -26.52
CA PRO A 5 -6.61 -15.14 -26.71
C PRO A 5 -7.28 -14.01 -25.88
N HIS A 6 -6.47 -13.33 -25.07
CA HIS A 6 -6.90 -12.20 -24.23
C HIS A 6 -6.22 -10.88 -24.67
N PRO A 7 -6.87 -9.70 -24.56
CA PRO A 7 -8.24 -9.44 -24.06
C PRO A 7 -9.34 -9.66 -25.11
N LEU A 8 -10.47 -10.20 -24.64
CA LEU A 8 -11.72 -10.28 -25.41
C LEU A 8 -12.51 -8.96 -25.36
N ALA A 9 -12.22 -8.08 -24.40
CA ALA A 9 -12.96 -6.84 -24.15
C ALA A 9 -12.97 -5.79 -25.29
N LYS A 10 -12.24 -6.02 -26.38
CA LYS A 10 -12.19 -5.12 -27.55
C LYS A 10 -12.72 -5.77 -28.83
N ARG A 11 -13.23 -7.00 -28.72
CA ARG A 11 -13.76 -7.75 -29.84
C ARG A 11 -15.28 -7.67 -29.82
N SER A 12 -15.88 -7.71 -31.00
CA SER A 12 -17.32 -7.85 -31.16
C SER A 12 -17.81 -9.16 -30.54
N SER A 13 -19.13 -9.22 -30.30
CA SER A 13 -19.79 -10.47 -29.88
C SER A 13 -19.49 -11.63 -30.82
N ASP A 14 -19.45 -11.34 -32.12
CA ASP A 14 -19.31 -12.34 -33.18
C ASP A 14 -17.88 -12.88 -33.21
N GLU A 15 -16.89 -12.00 -33.10
CA GLU A 15 -15.49 -12.41 -32.93
C GLU A 15 -15.29 -13.24 -31.65
N CYS A 16 -15.92 -12.86 -30.52
CA CYS A 16 -15.85 -13.64 -29.29
C CYS A 16 -16.50 -15.03 -29.44
N ALA A 17 -17.63 -15.11 -30.15
CA ALA A 17 -18.31 -16.36 -30.44
C ALA A 17 -17.47 -17.26 -31.36
N GLU A 18 -16.78 -16.69 -32.34
CA GLU A 18 -15.86 -17.41 -33.22
C GLU A 18 -14.67 -17.99 -32.45
N PHE A 19 -14.07 -17.23 -31.52
CA PHE A 19 -13.02 -17.76 -30.65
C PHE A 19 -13.54 -18.88 -29.73
N ALA A 20 -14.73 -18.71 -29.17
CA ALA A 20 -15.34 -19.73 -28.32
C ALA A 20 -15.62 -21.01 -29.10
N ALA A 21 -16.15 -20.90 -30.32
CA ALA A 21 -16.41 -22.02 -31.21
C ALA A 21 -15.13 -22.72 -31.65
N GLY A 22 -14.05 -21.98 -31.91
CA GLY A 22 -12.74 -22.54 -32.22
C GLY A 22 -12.05 -23.21 -31.02
N ALA A 23 -12.31 -22.75 -29.79
CA ALA A 23 -11.75 -23.31 -28.57
C ALA A 23 -12.51 -24.55 -28.07
N LEU A 24 -13.82 -24.68 -28.38
CA LEU A 24 -14.69 -25.73 -27.86
C LEU A 24 -14.20 -27.16 -28.19
N PRO A 25 -13.72 -27.47 -29.41
CA PRO A 25 -13.16 -28.77 -29.72
C PRO A 25 -11.88 -29.08 -28.93
N GLU A 26 -11.02 -28.08 -28.69
CA GLU A 26 -9.83 -28.24 -27.85
C GLU A 26 -10.19 -28.48 -26.38
N VAL A 27 -11.24 -27.82 -25.88
CA VAL A 27 -11.73 -28.04 -24.52
C VAL A 27 -12.32 -29.44 -24.39
N ALA A 28 -13.13 -29.87 -25.36
CA ALA A 28 -13.69 -31.22 -25.39
C ALA A 28 -12.57 -32.27 -25.43
N ASP A 29 -11.61 -32.14 -26.34
CA ASP A 29 -10.45 -33.03 -26.46
C ASP A 29 -9.60 -33.04 -25.18
N ALA A 30 -9.38 -31.88 -24.54
CA ALA A 30 -8.65 -31.81 -23.27
C ALA A 30 -9.38 -32.48 -22.09
N LEU A 31 -10.72 -32.55 -22.14
CA LEU A 31 -11.53 -33.17 -21.09
C LEU A 31 -11.77 -34.67 -21.31
N SER A 32 -11.74 -35.13 -22.57
CA SER A 32 -12.03 -36.52 -22.94
C SER A 32 -10.83 -37.32 -23.45
N GLY A 33 -9.72 -36.66 -23.75
CA GLY A 33 -8.54 -37.26 -24.36
C GLY A 33 -7.59 -37.92 -23.36
N ASP A 34 -6.68 -38.75 -23.87
CA ASP A 34 -5.65 -39.42 -23.09
C ASP A 34 -4.62 -38.42 -22.53
N ALA A 35 -4.38 -38.48 -21.23
CA ALA A 35 -3.60 -37.48 -20.52
C ALA A 35 -2.12 -37.44 -20.96
N GLU A 36 -1.50 -38.59 -21.22
CA GLU A 36 -0.08 -38.68 -21.63
C GLU A 36 0.10 -38.14 -23.05
N ALA A 37 -0.79 -38.49 -23.98
CA ALA A 37 -0.77 -37.98 -25.35
C ALA A 37 -1.02 -36.45 -25.40
N LEU A 38 -1.93 -35.95 -24.56
CA LEU A 38 -2.20 -34.51 -24.46
C LEU A 38 -1.00 -33.76 -23.87
N GLU A 39 -0.29 -34.33 -22.90
CA GLU A 39 0.89 -33.71 -22.29
C GLU A 39 2.00 -33.47 -23.32
N VAL A 40 2.30 -34.47 -24.16
CA VAL A 40 3.29 -34.35 -25.24
C VAL A 40 2.88 -33.25 -26.23
N ARG A 41 1.63 -33.29 -26.72
CA ARG A 41 1.12 -32.32 -27.71
C ARG A 41 1.13 -30.88 -27.18
N TYR A 42 0.75 -30.66 -25.92
CA TYR A 42 0.68 -29.32 -25.36
C TYR A 42 2.03 -28.77 -24.90
N ARG A 43 3.03 -29.62 -24.68
CA ARG A 43 4.41 -29.21 -24.40
C ARG A 43 5.05 -28.52 -25.62
N GLU A 44 4.66 -28.90 -26.83
CA GLU A 44 5.19 -28.36 -28.09
C GLU A 44 4.41 -27.14 -28.63
N LYS A 45 3.22 -26.86 -28.06
CA LYS A 45 2.35 -25.77 -28.53
C LYS A 45 2.96 -24.40 -28.20
N THR A 46 3.42 -23.70 -29.23
CA THR A 46 4.00 -22.37 -29.09
C THR A 46 2.89 -21.31 -29.03
N ILE A 47 2.86 -20.50 -27.95
CA ILE A 47 1.88 -19.42 -27.78
C ILE A 47 2.46 -18.13 -28.34
N VAL A 48 1.85 -17.60 -29.39
CA VAL A 48 2.19 -16.27 -29.91
C VAL A 48 1.54 -15.22 -29.00
N ALA A 49 2.32 -14.70 -28.05
CA ALA A 49 1.87 -13.58 -27.23
C ALA A 49 1.73 -12.32 -28.11
N GLY A 50 0.56 -11.68 -28.06
CA GLY A 50 0.38 -10.37 -28.69
C GLY A 50 1.39 -9.35 -28.16
N GLY A 51 1.90 -8.48 -29.03
CA GLY A 51 2.85 -7.43 -28.65
C GLY A 51 2.32 -6.59 -27.48
N LYS A 52 3.16 -6.38 -26.47
CA LYS A 52 2.80 -5.53 -25.32
C LYS A 52 2.62 -4.10 -25.81
N ARG A 53 1.44 -3.50 -25.57
CA ARG A 53 1.18 -2.06 -25.86
C ARG A 53 1.98 -1.12 -24.94
N TYR A 54 2.46 -1.66 -23.82
CA TYR A 54 3.22 -0.96 -22.80
C TYR A 54 4.52 -1.71 -22.56
N HIS A 55 5.64 -1.03 -22.74
CA HIS A 55 6.95 -1.51 -22.34
C HIS A 55 7.21 -1.02 -20.92
N PRO A 56 7.27 -1.92 -19.92
CA PRO A 56 7.72 -1.53 -18.59
C PRO A 56 9.07 -0.84 -18.70
N LEU A 57 9.23 0.31 -18.03
CA LEU A 57 10.51 1.02 -17.96
C LEU A 57 11.66 0.11 -17.50
N ALA A 58 11.34 -0.94 -16.74
CA ALA A 58 12.29 -1.86 -16.15
C ALA A 58 12.62 -3.13 -16.96
N GLY A 59 12.01 -3.32 -18.13
CA GLY A 59 12.08 -4.62 -18.82
C GLY A 59 11.45 -5.77 -18.00
N SER A 60 11.88 -7.01 -18.25
CA SER A 60 11.37 -8.22 -17.59
C SER A 60 12.23 -8.71 -16.41
N ASP A 61 13.45 -8.20 -16.25
CA ASP A 61 14.47 -8.83 -15.42
C ASP A 61 14.73 -8.04 -14.13
N PHE A 62 13.71 -8.00 -13.28
CA PHE A 62 13.74 -7.22 -12.03
C PHE A 62 14.53 -7.88 -10.89
N ASN A 63 15.15 -9.05 -11.09
CA ASN A 63 16.18 -9.66 -10.22
C ASN A 63 16.74 -10.84 -11.02
N ALA A 64 17.81 -10.61 -11.76
CA ALA A 64 18.64 -11.71 -12.21
C ALA A 64 19.24 -12.38 -10.95
N PRO A 65 19.38 -13.72 -10.90
CA PRO A 65 19.94 -14.44 -9.74
C PRO A 65 21.34 -13.94 -9.33
N ASP A 66 22.04 -13.32 -10.28
CA ASP A 66 23.39 -12.77 -10.21
C ASP A 66 23.42 -11.22 -10.15
N ALA A 67 22.28 -10.58 -9.85
CA ALA A 67 22.25 -9.14 -9.68
C ALA A 67 23.22 -8.70 -8.56
N PRO A 68 24.12 -7.74 -8.81
CA PRO A 68 25.12 -7.35 -7.82
C PRO A 68 24.48 -6.64 -6.63
N ASP A 69 24.95 -6.94 -5.41
CA ASP A 69 24.47 -6.31 -4.17
C ASP A 69 24.69 -4.79 -4.15
N ARG A 70 25.73 -4.32 -4.86
CA ARG A 70 26.08 -2.90 -4.96
C ARG A 70 26.45 -2.56 -6.40
N ILE A 71 26.05 -1.38 -6.84
CA ILE A 71 26.46 -0.82 -8.12
C ILE A 71 27.25 0.46 -7.91
N ARG A 72 28.27 0.69 -8.76
CA ARG A 72 28.92 1.99 -8.83
C ARG A 72 27.98 2.97 -9.52
N ALA A 73 27.49 3.94 -8.77
CA ALA A 73 26.57 4.94 -9.29
C ALA A 73 27.32 6.14 -9.90
N PRO A 74 26.69 6.91 -10.80
CA PRO A 74 27.23 8.18 -11.27
C PRO A 74 27.48 9.18 -10.13
N ASN A 75 28.31 10.18 -10.38
CA ASN A 75 28.74 11.15 -9.36
C ASN A 75 27.73 12.27 -9.05
N SER A 76 26.56 12.32 -9.70
CA SER A 76 25.53 13.31 -9.43
C SER A 76 24.17 12.68 -9.10
N THR A 77 23.42 13.34 -8.21
CA THR A 77 22.09 12.89 -7.78
C THR A 77 21.13 12.74 -8.96
N GLU A 78 21.19 13.64 -9.94
CA GLU A 78 20.37 13.62 -11.13
C GLU A 78 20.69 12.40 -12.01
N ALA A 79 21.97 12.09 -12.18
CA ALA A 79 22.40 10.93 -12.97
C ALA A 79 22.05 9.62 -12.26
N ILE A 80 22.19 9.56 -10.93
CA ILE A 80 21.73 8.43 -10.13
C ILE A 80 20.23 8.22 -10.32
N ASN A 81 19.42 9.28 -10.19
CA ASN A 81 17.98 9.20 -10.36
C ASN A 81 17.57 8.77 -11.77
N ARG A 82 18.31 9.21 -12.81
CA ARG A 82 18.09 8.74 -14.18
C ARG A 82 18.34 7.24 -14.31
N VAL A 83 19.40 6.72 -13.71
CA VAL A 83 19.69 5.28 -13.70
C VAL A 83 18.57 4.51 -12.99
N PHE A 84 18.20 4.94 -11.79
CA PHE A 84 17.15 4.29 -10.99
C PHE A 84 15.80 4.29 -11.72
N LEU A 85 15.43 5.41 -12.34
CA LEU A 85 14.22 5.51 -13.17
C LEU A 85 14.28 4.57 -14.38
N SER A 86 15.41 4.56 -15.11
CA SER A 86 15.59 3.72 -16.31
C SER A 86 15.61 2.22 -16.00
N ARG A 87 15.90 1.84 -14.75
CA ARG A 87 15.84 0.44 -14.28
C ARG A 87 14.50 0.12 -13.61
N GLY A 88 13.59 1.09 -13.53
CA GLY A 88 12.30 0.98 -12.84
C GLY A 88 12.41 0.69 -11.35
N TRP A 89 13.50 1.10 -10.71
CA TRP A 89 13.69 0.97 -9.27
C TRP A 89 12.99 2.07 -8.47
N THR A 90 12.23 2.93 -9.13
CA THR A 90 11.46 4.00 -8.50
C THR A 90 10.01 3.94 -8.95
N ASP A 91 9.19 4.69 -8.25
CA ASP A 91 7.79 4.98 -8.53
C ASP A 91 7.62 6.10 -9.58
N GLY A 92 8.69 6.55 -10.23
CA GLY A 92 8.69 7.70 -11.15
C GLY A 92 9.12 9.01 -10.49
N LEU A 93 9.22 9.05 -9.16
CA LEU A 93 9.74 10.20 -8.41
C LEU A 93 11.25 10.04 -8.11
N PRO A 94 11.99 11.14 -7.90
CA PRO A 94 13.35 11.07 -7.41
C PRO A 94 13.46 10.37 -6.06
N VAL A 95 14.58 9.70 -5.83
CA VAL A 95 14.91 8.98 -4.59
C VAL A 95 16.14 9.57 -3.94
N LEU A 96 16.23 9.40 -2.62
CA LEU A 96 17.49 9.54 -1.91
C LEU A 96 18.34 8.28 -2.19
N PRO A 97 19.58 8.40 -2.73
CA PRO A 97 20.37 7.22 -3.04
C PRO A 97 20.61 6.35 -1.79
N PRO A 98 20.29 5.04 -1.82
CA PRO A 98 20.49 4.12 -0.70
C PRO A 98 21.95 3.70 -0.60
N THR A 99 22.82 4.64 -0.20
CA THR A 99 24.25 4.33 0.02
C THR A 99 24.41 3.39 1.22
N PRO A 100 25.52 2.62 1.28
CA PRO A 100 25.78 1.74 2.41
C PRO A 100 25.64 2.43 3.76
N GLU A 101 26.17 3.65 3.89
CA GLU A 101 26.18 4.42 5.14
C GLU A 101 24.75 4.76 5.60
N ARG A 102 23.87 5.16 4.65
CA ARG A 102 22.47 5.47 4.96
C ARG A 102 21.68 4.22 5.32
N CYS A 103 21.96 3.11 4.65
CA CYS A 103 21.33 1.83 4.95
C CYS A 103 21.78 1.29 6.31
N GLU A 104 23.06 1.42 6.65
CA GLU A 104 23.61 1.05 7.96
C GLU A 104 23.00 1.91 9.09
N GLU A 105 22.87 3.21 8.88
CA GLU A 105 22.19 4.12 9.82
C GLU A 105 20.72 3.73 10.02
N MET A 106 20.01 3.40 8.92
CA MET A 106 18.62 2.95 8.95
C MET A 106 18.45 1.63 9.71
N LEU A 107 19.39 0.69 9.56
CA LEU A 107 19.36 -0.62 10.22
C LEU A 107 19.67 -0.54 11.72
N ALA A 108 20.43 0.46 12.15
CA ALA A 108 20.81 0.66 13.55
C ALA A 108 21.39 -0.61 14.21
N GLY A 109 22.28 -1.31 13.50
CA GLY A 109 22.96 -2.52 13.97
C GLY A 109 22.18 -3.84 13.81
N ARG A 110 20.99 -3.82 13.20
CA ARG A 110 20.27 -5.05 12.81
C ARG A 110 20.97 -5.75 11.65
N ASP A 111 20.84 -7.08 11.61
CA ASP A 111 21.38 -7.92 10.55
C ASP A 111 20.68 -7.61 9.21
N PRO A 112 21.39 -7.13 8.17
CA PRO A 112 20.81 -6.83 6.87
C PRO A 112 20.23 -8.06 6.15
N ASP A 113 20.68 -9.27 6.49
CA ASP A 113 20.27 -10.51 5.82
C ASP A 113 19.07 -11.21 6.49
N GLU A 114 18.65 -10.75 7.67
CA GLU A 114 17.44 -11.21 8.34
C GLU A 114 16.24 -11.02 7.41
N VAL A 115 15.56 -12.12 7.08
CA VAL A 115 14.33 -12.09 6.27
C VAL A 115 13.15 -11.73 7.15
N ALA A 116 12.55 -10.56 6.92
CA ALA A 116 11.36 -10.14 7.66
C ALA A 116 10.06 -10.71 7.09
N ALA A 117 9.98 -10.87 5.76
CA ALA A 117 8.78 -11.36 5.08
C ALA A 117 9.08 -11.85 3.64
N ILE A 118 8.10 -12.53 3.04
CA ILE A 118 8.07 -12.84 1.60
C ILE A 118 6.98 -11.97 0.96
N VAL A 119 7.37 -11.15 -0.02
CA VAL A 119 6.47 -10.17 -0.65
C VAL A 119 5.89 -10.74 -1.93
N GLU A 120 4.58 -10.97 -1.91
CA GLU A 120 3.79 -11.34 -3.09
C GLU A 120 3.61 -10.15 -4.06
N PRO A 121 3.35 -10.40 -5.36
CA PRO A 121 3.17 -11.70 -6.02
C PRO A 121 4.46 -12.39 -6.46
N ARG A 122 5.61 -11.69 -6.46
CA ARG A 122 6.87 -12.26 -6.93
C ARG A 122 7.56 -13.22 -5.95
N LEU A 123 7.05 -13.33 -4.72
CA LEU A 123 7.68 -14.09 -3.64
C LEU A 123 9.09 -13.58 -3.31
N GLY A 124 9.28 -12.25 -3.41
CA GLY A 124 10.56 -11.63 -3.14
C GLY A 124 10.89 -11.69 -1.65
N ARG A 125 12.11 -12.15 -1.31
CA ARG A 125 12.61 -12.14 0.07
C ARG A 125 12.87 -10.70 0.52
N ALA A 126 12.05 -10.17 1.42
CA ALA A 126 12.26 -8.87 2.05
C ALA A 126 13.19 -9.02 3.24
N THR A 127 14.50 -8.93 2.97
CA THR A 127 15.51 -8.81 4.03
C THR A 127 15.48 -7.41 4.64
N LEU A 128 15.96 -7.26 5.88
CA LEU A 128 16.03 -5.95 6.52
C LEU A 128 16.86 -4.95 5.70
N GLY A 129 17.96 -5.39 5.07
CA GLY A 129 18.76 -4.55 4.18
C GLY A 129 17.98 -4.04 2.96
N LYS A 130 17.15 -4.90 2.34
CA LYS A 130 16.28 -4.49 1.22
C LYS A 130 15.18 -3.53 1.67
N ILE A 131 14.57 -3.77 2.84
CA ILE A 131 13.58 -2.86 3.41
C ILE A 131 14.23 -1.50 3.73
N ALA A 132 15.43 -1.50 4.31
CA ALA A 132 16.18 -0.30 4.65
C ALA A 132 16.53 0.51 3.40
N ALA A 133 17.01 -0.13 2.33
CA ALA A 133 17.30 0.55 1.06
C ALA A 133 16.05 1.25 0.49
N ASN A 134 14.90 0.58 0.48
CA ASN A 134 13.64 1.18 0.01
C ASN A 134 13.14 2.31 0.93
N ALA A 135 13.33 2.17 2.25
CA ALA A 135 12.99 3.22 3.21
C ALA A 135 13.88 4.46 3.01
N VAL A 136 15.19 4.28 2.81
CA VAL A 136 16.11 5.37 2.48
C VAL A 136 15.68 6.05 1.18
N MET A 137 15.41 5.27 0.12
CA MET A 137 14.95 5.79 -1.17
C MET A 137 13.69 6.66 -1.05
N ALA A 138 12.76 6.29 -0.17
CA ALA A 138 11.55 7.04 0.10
C ALA A 138 11.78 8.32 0.92
N GLY A 139 12.96 8.51 1.51
CA GLY A 139 13.29 9.65 2.37
C GLY A 139 12.94 9.44 3.85
N CYS A 140 12.74 8.19 4.28
CA CYS A 140 12.53 7.87 5.69
C CYS A 140 13.71 8.30 6.55
N GLU A 141 13.41 8.67 7.79
CA GLU A 141 14.42 8.76 8.85
C GLU A 141 14.54 7.40 9.58
N PRO A 142 15.66 7.11 10.25
CA PRO A 142 15.81 5.88 11.03
C PRO A 142 14.71 5.67 12.10
N SER A 143 14.11 6.75 12.59
CA SER A 143 12.95 6.73 13.50
C SER A 143 11.71 6.10 12.86
N HIS A 144 11.55 6.18 11.53
CA HIS A 144 10.41 5.62 10.80
C HIS A 144 10.54 4.11 10.56
N PHE A 145 11.77 3.57 10.58
CA PHE A 145 12.04 2.18 10.20
C PHE A 145 11.22 1.13 10.95
N PRO A 146 10.99 1.24 12.28
CA PRO A 146 10.14 0.29 13.01
C PRO A 146 8.70 0.23 12.46
N VAL A 147 8.14 1.36 12.05
CA VAL A 147 6.79 1.43 11.44
C VAL A 147 6.80 0.73 10.08
N VAL A 148 7.80 1.01 9.24
CA VAL A 148 7.96 0.35 7.93
C VAL A 148 8.07 -1.16 8.10
N LEU A 149 8.90 -1.64 9.03
CA LEU A 149 9.08 -3.06 9.29
C LEU A 149 7.79 -3.73 9.77
N ALA A 150 7.05 -3.10 10.70
CA ALA A 150 5.77 -3.62 11.17
C ALA A 150 4.72 -3.66 10.05
N ALA A 151 4.64 -2.61 9.23
CA ALA A 151 3.75 -2.54 8.08
C ALA A 151 4.07 -3.62 7.02
N VAL A 152 5.36 -3.89 6.75
CA VAL A 152 5.78 -4.95 5.84
C VAL A 152 5.34 -6.32 6.35
N ARG A 153 5.54 -6.59 7.64
CA ARG A 153 5.08 -7.85 8.26
C ARG A 153 3.56 -7.98 8.18
N ALA A 154 2.82 -6.91 8.51
CA ALA A 154 1.36 -6.90 8.46
C ALA A 154 0.81 -7.12 7.05
N MET A 155 1.35 -6.43 6.04
CA MET A 155 0.88 -6.57 4.66
C MET A 155 1.29 -7.90 4.02
N CYS A 156 2.28 -8.61 4.57
CA CYS A 156 2.67 -9.95 4.10
C CYS A 156 2.04 -11.08 4.92
N ALA A 157 1.22 -10.76 5.92
CA ALA A 157 0.44 -11.76 6.63
C ALA A 157 -0.55 -12.44 5.66
N PRO A 158 -0.69 -13.78 5.66
CA PRO A 158 -1.56 -14.49 4.73
C PRO A 158 -3.00 -13.96 4.68
N GLU A 159 -3.52 -13.53 5.82
CA GLU A 159 -4.86 -13.01 6.01
C GLU A 159 -5.10 -11.69 5.28
N PHE A 160 -4.04 -10.92 4.98
CA PHE A 160 -4.14 -9.67 4.22
C PHE A 160 -4.32 -9.92 2.71
N ASN A 161 -3.88 -11.08 2.20
CA ASN A 161 -3.96 -11.44 0.79
C ASN A 161 -3.34 -10.40 -0.17
N LEU A 162 -2.06 -10.10 0.04
CA LEU A 162 -1.34 -9.08 -0.73
C LEU A 162 -1.34 -9.34 -2.23
N LYS A 163 -1.27 -10.61 -2.66
CA LYS A 163 -1.36 -10.98 -4.08
C LYS A 163 -2.62 -10.44 -4.72
N ALA A 164 -3.78 -10.56 -4.09
CA ALA A 164 -5.03 -10.04 -4.64
C ALA A 164 -4.99 -8.52 -4.79
N ILE A 165 -4.40 -7.81 -3.81
CA ILE A 165 -4.26 -6.35 -3.85
C ILE A 165 -3.31 -5.88 -4.96
N GLN A 166 -2.17 -6.54 -5.19
CA GLN A 166 -1.22 -6.11 -6.21
C GLN A 166 -1.62 -6.50 -7.64
N SER A 167 -2.28 -7.65 -7.81
CA SER A 167 -2.58 -8.21 -9.15
C SER A 167 -3.96 -7.86 -9.70
N THR A 168 -4.77 -7.14 -8.92
CA THR A 168 -6.11 -6.72 -9.36
C THR A 168 -6.09 -5.64 -10.44
N THR A 169 -7.15 -5.62 -11.25
CA THR A 169 -7.41 -4.55 -12.23
C THR A 169 -8.00 -3.30 -11.60
N HIS A 170 -8.47 -3.37 -10.35
CA HIS A 170 -8.93 -2.20 -9.60
C HIS A 170 -7.75 -1.33 -9.14
N PRO A 171 -7.88 0.00 -9.04
CA PRO A 171 -6.81 0.86 -8.57
C PRO A 171 -6.71 0.90 -7.03
N CYS A 172 -6.59 -0.26 -6.38
CA CYS A 172 -6.37 -0.34 -4.93
C CYS A 172 -4.87 -0.34 -4.58
N THR A 173 -4.58 -0.03 -3.31
CA THR A 173 -3.25 0.04 -2.72
C THR A 173 -3.29 -0.41 -1.26
N VAL A 174 -2.11 -0.57 -0.67
CA VAL A 174 -1.97 -0.77 0.77
C VAL A 174 -1.98 0.59 1.46
N ALA A 175 -2.97 0.83 2.31
CA ALA A 175 -2.96 1.94 3.26
C ALA A 175 -2.44 1.48 4.62
N CYS A 176 -1.71 2.35 5.30
CA CYS A 176 -1.11 2.11 6.61
C CYS A 176 -1.66 3.12 7.62
N LEU A 177 -2.38 2.63 8.63
CA LEU A 177 -2.83 3.40 9.78
C LEU A 177 -1.89 3.13 10.95
N VAL A 178 -1.31 4.18 11.52
CA VAL A 178 -0.37 4.09 12.64
C VAL A 178 -1.00 4.67 13.89
N GLY A 179 -0.84 4.01 15.02
CA GLY A 179 -1.29 4.55 16.30
C GLY A 179 -0.40 4.12 17.47
N GLY A 180 -0.78 4.60 18.66
CA GLY A 180 0.02 4.50 19.87
C GLY A 180 1.14 5.55 19.98
N PRO A 181 2.03 5.43 20.99
CA PRO A 181 3.00 6.47 21.34
C PRO A 181 3.93 6.93 20.21
N ILE A 182 4.28 6.03 19.27
CA ILE A 182 5.19 6.33 18.16
C ILE A 182 4.71 7.50 17.29
N VAL A 183 3.40 7.74 17.20
CA VAL A 183 2.82 8.83 16.42
C VAL A 183 3.41 10.17 16.84
N ARG A 184 3.51 10.42 18.15
CA ARG A 184 4.13 11.65 18.67
C ARG A 184 5.65 11.62 18.57
N GLU A 185 6.27 10.45 18.71
CA GLU A 185 7.74 10.31 18.65
C GLU A 185 8.33 10.64 17.28
N ILE A 186 7.59 10.35 16.21
CA ILE A 186 8.03 10.60 14.83
C ILE A 186 7.30 11.77 14.15
N ASP A 187 6.54 12.55 14.93
CA ASP A 187 5.75 13.69 14.45
C ASP A 187 4.85 13.32 13.27
N MET A 188 4.07 12.24 13.42
CA MET A 188 3.17 11.74 12.37
C MET A 188 1.81 12.45 12.41
N ASN A 189 1.23 12.76 11.25
CA ASN A 189 -0.03 13.52 11.18
C ASN A 189 -1.25 12.60 11.07
N GLY A 190 -2.22 12.79 11.97
CA GLY A 190 -3.56 12.18 11.89
C GLY A 190 -4.71 13.21 11.74
N ALA A 191 -4.39 14.50 11.73
CA ALA A 191 -5.38 15.57 11.76
C ALA A 191 -5.73 16.10 10.35
N TYR A 192 -5.84 17.42 10.20
CA TYR A 192 -6.15 18.05 8.92
C TYR A 192 -5.18 17.60 7.83
N ASN A 193 -5.72 17.35 6.63
CA ASN A 193 -4.95 16.92 5.47
C ASN A 193 -4.08 15.67 5.74
N ALA A 194 -4.47 14.77 6.66
CA ALA A 194 -3.67 13.59 7.04
C ALA A 194 -3.28 12.69 5.85
N LEU A 195 -4.13 12.64 4.82
CA LEU A 195 -3.90 11.87 3.60
C LEU A 195 -3.22 12.66 2.48
N GLY A 196 -2.90 13.93 2.73
CA GLY A 196 -2.28 14.83 1.76
C GLY A 196 -0.80 15.11 2.08
N GLN A 197 -0.29 16.20 1.50
CA GLN A 197 1.07 16.67 1.66
C GLN A 197 1.33 17.33 3.02
N GLY A 198 2.62 17.47 3.35
CA GLY A 198 3.12 18.34 4.42
C GLY A 198 3.78 17.61 5.58
N ASN A 199 3.45 16.33 5.80
CA ASN A 199 4.06 15.53 6.84
C ASN A 199 5.05 14.51 6.26
N ARG A 200 6.30 14.54 6.74
CA ARG A 200 7.37 13.68 6.25
C ARG A 200 7.17 12.21 6.63
N ALA A 201 6.74 11.91 7.85
CA ALA A 201 6.52 10.53 8.30
C ALA A 201 5.42 9.86 7.45
N ASN A 202 4.26 10.50 7.29
CA ASN A 202 3.17 10.02 6.43
C ASN A 202 3.66 9.74 5.01
N ALA A 203 4.29 10.72 4.37
CA ALA A 203 4.72 10.61 2.97
C ALA A 203 5.82 9.55 2.78
N ALA A 204 6.87 9.58 3.62
CA ALA A 204 8.02 8.71 3.47
C ALA A 204 7.67 7.25 3.81
N ILE A 205 6.89 6.99 4.87
CA ILE A 205 6.48 5.62 5.22
C ILE A 205 5.57 5.05 4.13
N GLY A 206 4.56 5.81 3.70
CA GLY A 206 3.65 5.37 2.62
C GLY A 206 4.41 5.07 1.33
N ARG A 207 5.36 5.94 0.96
CA ARG A 207 6.20 5.74 -0.23
C ARG A 207 7.19 4.59 -0.08
N ALA A 208 7.74 4.35 1.11
CA ALA A 208 8.61 3.21 1.38
C ALA A 208 7.87 1.89 1.12
N LEU A 209 6.63 1.77 1.57
CA LEU A 209 5.79 0.61 1.28
C LEU A 209 5.56 0.45 -0.23
N ARG A 210 5.26 1.54 -0.95
CA ARG A 210 5.13 1.50 -2.42
C ARG A 210 6.39 0.99 -3.11
N LEU A 211 7.57 1.50 -2.71
CA LEU A 211 8.85 1.08 -3.29
C LEU A 211 9.15 -0.39 -2.98
N ILE A 212 8.84 -0.87 -1.77
CA ILE A 212 8.97 -2.29 -1.41
C ILE A 212 8.08 -3.17 -2.30
N LEU A 213 6.83 -2.77 -2.52
CA LEU A 213 5.92 -3.49 -3.41
C LEU A 213 6.41 -3.52 -4.86
N VAL A 214 7.04 -2.44 -5.34
CA VAL A 214 7.67 -2.39 -6.67
C VAL A 214 8.93 -3.25 -6.73
N ASN A 215 9.92 -2.97 -5.89
CA ASN A 215 11.28 -3.50 -6.00
C ASN A 215 11.40 -4.95 -5.49
N ILE A 216 10.61 -5.33 -4.48
CA ILE A 216 10.62 -6.69 -3.91
C ILE A 216 9.43 -7.51 -4.43
N GLY A 217 8.22 -6.94 -4.38
CA GLY A 217 6.99 -7.60 -4.83
C GLY A 217 6.83 -7.67 -6.36
N GLY A 218 7.57 -6.85 -7.11
CA GLY A 218 7.51 -6.80 -8.58
C GLY A 218 6.29 -6.06 -9.13
N ALA A 219 5.57 -5.29 -8.30
CA ALA A 219 4.34 -4.62 -8.66
C ALA A 219 4.55 -3.32 -9.45
N SER A 220 5.34 -3.40 -10.52
CA SER A 220 5.45 -2.32 -11.51
C SER A 220 4.24 -2.33 -12.44
N PRO A 221 3.73 -1.15 -12.86
CA PRO A 221 2.65 -1.05 -13.83
C PRO A 221 2.91 -1.90 -15.06
N GLY A 222 1.92 -2.69 -15.49
CA GLY A 222 2.01 -3.53 -16.69
C GLY A 222 2.87 -4.80 -16.56
N VAL A 223 3.61 -4.96 -15.45
CA VAL A 223 4.39 -6.17 -15.14
C VAL A 223 3.56 -7.09 -14.25
N LEU A 224 3.41 -6.75 -12.97
CA LEU A 224 2.53 -7.46 -12.02
C LEU A 224 1.43 -6.57 -11.45
N ASP A 225 1.58 -5.24 -11.52
CA ASP A 225 0.47 -4.32 -11.27
C ASP A 225 -0.43 -4.24 -12.51
N ARG A 226 -1.69 -4.61 -12.33
CA ARG A 226 -2.68 -4.74 -13.41
C ARG A 226 -3.79 -3.70 -13.35
N SER A 227 -3.68 -2.68 -12.50
CA SER A 227 -4.71 -1.64 -12.40
C SER A 227 -4.99 -1.01 -13.77
N THR A 228 -6.28 -0.89 -14.12
CA THR A 228 -6.70 -0.37 -15.43
C THR A 228 -6.35 1.11 -15.60
N MET A 229 -6.61 1.94 -14.58
CA MET A 229 -6.36 3.38 -14.61
C MET A 229 -5.34 3.87 -13.56
N GLY A 230 -5.01 3.03 -12.57
CA GLY A 230 -4.17 3.42 -11.44
C GLY A 230 -4.86 4.42 -10.49
N SER A 231 -4.13 4.85 -9.45
CA SER A 231 -4.60 5.86 -8.48
C SER A 231 -3.41 6.64 -7.89
N PRO A 232 -3.53 7.96 -7.67
CA PRO A 232 -2.53 8.73 -6.93
C PRO A 232 -2.26 8.19 -5.53
N ALA A 233 -3.23 7.52 -4.91
CA ALA A 233 -3.07 6.90 -3.60
C ALA A 233 -2.00 5.79 -3.58
N LYS A 234 -1.60 5.27 -4.76
CA LYS A 234 -0.50 4.31 -4.87
C LYS A 234 0.86 4.92 -4.52
N TYR A 235 1.07 6.24 -4.62
CA TYR A 235 2.38 6.84 -4.34
C TYR A 235 2.73 6.83 -2.85
N ALA A 236 1.77 7.19 -1.99
CA ALA A 236 1.90 7.14 -0.55
C ALA A 236 0.50 7.14 0.07
N PHE A 237 0.24 6.19 0.98
CA PHE A 237 -1.00 6.14 1.74
C PHE A 237 -0.70 5.66 3.17
N CYS A 238 -0.25 6.59 4.01
CA CYS A 238 0.09 6.31 5.40
C CYS A 238 -0.29 7.52 6.27
N PHE A 239 -0.96 7.28 7.39
CA PHE A 239 -1.46 8.33 8.26
C PHE A 239 -1.59 7.82 9.70
N ALA A 240 -1.61 8.76 10.65
CA ALA A 240 -1.81 8.43 12.04
C ALA A 240 -3.29 8.45 12.42
N GLU A 241 -3.63 7.71 13.47
CA GLU A 241 -4.89 7.84 14.16
C GLU A 241 -4.96 9.19 14.91
N ASN A 242 -6.12 9.84 14.90
CA ASN A 242 -6.34 11.10 15.61
C ASN A 242 -7.00 10.87 16.98
N THR A 243 -6.36 10.05 17.82
CA THR A 243 -6.93 9.61 19.10
C THR A 243 -7.27 10.78 20.04
N GLU A 244 -6.50 11.88 19.99
CA GLU A 244 -6.74 13.05 20.85
C GLU A 244 -8.04 13.80 20.53
N ALA A 245 -8.49 13.76 19.27
CA ALA A 245 -9.73 14.40 18.83
C ALA A 245 -10.88 13.38 18.64
N SER A 246 -10.64 12.10 18.95
CA SER A 246 -11.63 11.03 18.82
C SER A 246 -12.42 10.87 20.13
N PRO A 247 -13.75 10.78 20.09
CA PRO A 247 -14.55 10.41 21.25
C PRO A 247 -14.50 8.91 21.57
N TRP A 248 -13.90 8.09 20.69
CA TRP A 248 -13.80 6.63 20.83
C TRP A 248 -12.40 6.22 21.32
N PRO A 249 -12.28 5.04 21.96
CA PRO A 249 -10.99 4.40 22.17
C PRO A 249 -10.22 4.30 20.85
N SER A 250 -8.90 4.19 20.93
CA SER A 250 -8.11 4.01 19.73
C SER A 250 -8.45 2.68 19.03
N TYR A 251 -8.26 2.63 17.72
CA TYR A 251 -8.65 1.48 16.90
C TYR A 251 -7.97 0.18 17.36
N HIS A 252 -6.73 0.24 17.84
CA HIS A 252 -6.05 -0.95 18.35
C HIS A 252 -6.58 -1.41 19.72
N GLU A 253 -7.02 -0.47 20.57
CA GLU A 253 -7.69 -0.80 21.84
C GLU A 253 -9.01 -1.52 21.58
N GLU A 254 -9.78 -1.09 20.57
CA GLU A 254 -10.99 -1.79 20.14
C GLU A 254 -10.71 -3.23 19.66
N LEU A 255 -9.51 -3.48 19.13
CA LEU A 255 -9.03 -4.81 18.76
C LEU A 255 -8.42 -5.61 19.94
N GLY A 256 -8.44 -5.05 21.15
CA GLY A 256 -7.94 -5.69 22.36
C GLY A 256 -6.41 -5.65 22.52
N LEU A 257 -5.73 -4.77 21.79
CA LEU A 257 -4.29 -4.56 21.93
C LEU A 257 -3.99 -3.62 23.11
N ASP A 258 -2.77 -3.74 23.64
CA ASP A 258 -2.27 -2.93 24.74
C ASP A 258 -2.25 -1.43 24.37
N PRO A 259 -2.95 -0.54 25.10
CA PRO A 259 -2.98 0.90 24.84
C PRO A 259 -1.61 1.58 24.86
N ALA A 260 -0.64 0.98 25.56
CA ALA A 260 0.72 1.51 25.62
C ALA A 260 1.57 1.09 24.41
N ALA A 261 1.08 0.15 23.59
CA ALA A 261 1.81 -0.35 22.43
C ALA A 261 1.61 0.54 21.21
N SER A 262 2.70 0.77 20.48
CA SER A 262 2.59 1.31 19.12
C SER A 262 2.20 0.21 18.14
N HIS A 263 1.33 0.54 17.19
CA HIS A 263 0.77 -0.43 16.26
C HIS A 263 0.69 0.13 14.83
N VAL A 264 0.61 -0.80 13.89
CA VAL A 264 0.24 -0.53 12.51
C VAL A 264 -0.94 -1.41 12.14
N THR A 265 -1.94 -0.84 11.48
CA THR A 265 -2.98 -1.58 10.76
C THR A 265 -2.86 -1.31 9.28
N VAL A 266 -2.86 -2.37 8.46
CA VAL A 266 -2.87 -2.25 7.00
C VAL A 266 -4.23 -2.57 6.42
N PHE A 267 -4.62 -1.84 5.36
CA PHE A 267 -5.87 -2.01 4.64
C PHE A 267 -5.64 -2.05 3.12
N GLY A 268 -6.37 -2.92 2.41
CA GLY A 268 -6.49 -2.85 0.96
C GLY A 268 -7.59 -1.85 0.57
N VAL A 269 -7.21 -0.68 0.06
CA VAL A 269 -8.15 0.43 -0.20
C VAL A 269 -7.98 1.05 -1.57
N GLU A 270 -9.04 1.67 -2.08
CA GLU A 270 -8.96 2.58 -3.22
C GLU A 270 -8.59 4.01 -2.77
N GLY A 271 -8.50 4.94 -3.71
CA GLY A 271 -8.27 6.35 -3.38
C GLY A 271 -9.38 6.92 -2.48
N PRO A 272 -9.07 7.88 -1.60
CA PRO A 272 -10.06 8.44 -0.70
C PRO A 272 -11.18 9.15 -1.47
N HIS A 273 -12.40 9.02 -0.98
CA HIS A 273 -13.55 9.80 -1.43
C HIS A 273 -13.97 10.74 -0.31
N ASN A 274 -14.17 12.02 -0.61
CA ASN A 274 -14.57 12.99 0.38
C ASN A 274 -16.07 12.83 0.67
N VAL A 275 -16.43 12.56 1.93
CA VAL A 275 -17.80 12.63 2.40
C VAL A 275 -18.02 14.04 2.93
N ASN A 276 -18.91 14.79 2.27
CA ASN A 276 -19.10 16.20 2.58
C ASN A 276 -20.54 16.46 3.02
N ASP A 277 -20.70 16.91 4.27
CA ASP A 277 -21.99 17.26 4.85
C ASP A 277 -21.92 18.69 5.41
N HIS A 278 -22.79 19.58 4.91
CA HIS A 278 -22.93 20.97 5.36
C HIS A 278 -24.32 21.27 5.92
N TYR A 279 -25.23 20.30 5.88
CA TYR A 279 -26.67 20.55 5.98
C TYR A 279 -27.40 19.62 6.93
N GLY A 280 -26.79 18.49 7.33
CA GLY A 280 -27.33 17.59 8.33
C GLY A 280 -27.49 18.29 9.68
N ARG A 281 -28.68 18.20 10.25
CA ARG A 281 -29.06 18.85 11.52
C ARG A 281 -29.04 17.89 12.70
N ASP A 282 -29.03 16.60 12.42
CA ASP A 282 -28.95 15.54 13.41
C ASP A 282 -28.06 14.38 12.92
N ALA A 283 -27.85 13.39 13.80
CA ALA A 283 -26.97 12.25 13.51
C ALA A 283 -27.51 11.37 12.38
N GLU A 284 -28.83 11.28 12.21
CA GLU A 284 -29.44 10.46 11.16
C GLU A 284 -29.18 11.07 9.78
N GLU A 285 -29.38 12.37 9.62
CA GLU A 285 -29.10 13.10 8.38
C GLU A 285 -27.62 12.97 7.97
N ILE A 286 -26.68 13.10 8.93
CA ILE A 286 -25.24 12.94 8.66
C ILE A 286 -24.91 11.49 8.25
N LEU A 287 -25.47 10.49 8.94
CA LEU A 287 -25.25 9.09 8.61
C LEU A 287 -25.83 8.72 7.25
N LEU A 288 -26.94 9.33 6.83
CA LEU A 288 -27.49 9.16 5.49
C LEU A 288 -26.54 9.69 4.41
N THR A 289 -25.85 10.81 4.63
CA THR A 289 -24.81 11.32 3.72
C THR A 289 -23.64 10.33 3.58
N VAL A 290 -23.18 9.78 4.71
CA VAL A 290 -22.13 8.74 4.72
C VAL A 290 -22.60 7.49 3.97
N ALA A 291 -23.80 6.99 4.28
CA ALA A 291 -24.37 5.79 3.67
C ALA A 291 -24.56 5.96 2.15
N GLY A 292 -25.10 7.10 1.72
CA GLY A 292 -25.27 7.43 0.30
C GLY A 292 -23.93 7.45 -0.43
N THR A 293 -22.89 8.03 0.17
CA THR A 293 -21.54 8.04 -0.40
C THR A 293 -20.97 6.62 -0.53
N LEU A 294 -21.11 5.79 0.50
CA LEU A 294 -20.66 4.39 0.49
C LEU A 294 -21.41 3.53 -0.54
N ALA A 295 -22.66 3.87 -0.84
CA ALA A 295 -23.50 3.18 -1.82
C ALA A 295 -23.23 3.60 -3.27
N SER A 296 -22.26 4.49 -3.52
CA SER A 296 -21.96 5.00 -4.86
C SER A 296 -21.53 3.88 -5.83
N PRO A 297 -22.11 3.83 -7.05
CA PRO A 297 -21.64 2.92 -8.09
C PRO A 297 -20.17 3.16 -8.43
N GLY A 298 -19.39 2.08 -8.59
CA GLY A 298 -17.97 2.14 -8.94
C GLY A 298 -17.01 1.65 -7.86
N ALA A 299 -17.47 1.54 -6.61
CA ALA A 299 -16.72 0.84 -5.57
C ALA A 299 -16.76 -0.69 -5.80
N ASN A 300 -15.64 -1.39 -5.59
CA ASN A 300 -15.57 -2.85 -5.73
C ASN A 300 -16.60 -3.60 -4.87
N LYS A 301 -17.07 -2.99 -3.77
CA LYS A 301 -18.09 -3.57 -2.88
C LYS A 301 -19.45 -3.75 -3.59
N PHE A 302 -19.71 -3.02 -4.66
CA PHE A 302 -20.93 -3.13 -5.45
C PHE A 302 -20.94 -4.38 -6.36
N LEU A 303 -19.77 -4.88 -6.77
CA LEU A 303 -19.64 -5.97 -7.76
C LEU A 303 -19.84 -7.38 -7.17
N SER A 304 -20.03 -7.52 -5.85
CA SER A 304 -20.34 -8.83 -5.26
C SER A 304 -21.78 -9.23 -5.58
N ARG A 305 -22.01 -10.47 -6.03
CA ARG A 305 -23.36 -11.01 -6.32
C ARG A 305 -24.33 -10.98 -5.13
N ARG A 306 -23.85 -10.74 -3.90
CA ARG A 306 -24.70 -10.50 -2.73
C ARG A 306 -25.24 -9.07 -2.64
N SER A 307 -24.64 -8.13 -3.37
CA SER A 307 -24.97 -6.70 -3.33
C SER A 307 -25.88 -6.25 -4.49
N ALA A 308 -25.98 -7.06 -5.54
CA ALA A 308 -26.75 -6.76 -6.76
C ALA A 308 -28.19 -7.33 -6.75
N GLY A 309 -28.65 -7.89 -5.63
CA GLY A 309 -30.06 -8.21 -5.42
C GLY A 309 -30.75 -7.04 -4.75
N GLY A 310 -31.45 -6.21 -5.54
CA GLY A 310 -32.32 -5.16 -5.00
C GLY A 310 -33.34 -5.76 -4.03
N GLY A 311 -33.23 -5.40 -2.76
CA GLY A 311 -34.12 -5.85 -1.71
C GLY A 311 -33.52 -5.66 -0.32
N ALA A 312 -33.94 -4.59 0.36
CA ALA A 312 -33.83 -4.35 1.81
C ALA A 312 -32.43 -4.07 2.41
N TRP A 313 -32.07 -2.77 2.43
CA TRP A 313 -31.41 -2.15 3.59
C TRP A 313 -32.46 -1.57 4.57
N ALA A 314 -33.63 -2.21 4.65
CA ALA A 314 -34.63 -1.96 5.68
C ALA A 314 -34.74 -3.23 6.54
N GLY A 315 -34.13 -3.20 7.73
CA GLY A 315 -34.32 -4.19 8.78
C GLY A 315 -33.22 -5.23 8.90
N THR A 316 -32.20 -4.96 9.71
CA THR A 316 -32.08 -5.53 11.06
C THR A 316 -30.74 -5.13 11.68
N CYS A 317 -30.78 -4.13 12.56
CA CYS A 317 -29.91 -4.14 13.73
C CYS A 317 -30.37 -5.31 14.62
N ARG A 318 -29.95 -6.54 14.31
CA ARG A 318 -29.92 -7.64 15.27
C ARG A 318 -28.61 -8.36 15.11
N GLY A 319 -27.87 -8.41 16.22
CA GLY A 319 -26.53 -8.94 16.29
C GLY A 319 -26.46 -10.34 15.74
N ASP A 320 -25.56 -10.53 14.77
CA ASP A 320 -24.98 -11.82 14.49
C ASP A 320 -23.47 -11.68 14.71
N ARG A 321 -23.02 -12.20 15.85
CA ARG A 321 -21.61 -12.38 16.15
C ARG A 321 -21.12 -13.56 15.30
N GLY A 322 -20.60 -13.27 14.12
CA GLY A 322 -19.92 -14.30 13.33
C GLY A 322 -19.76 -13.94 11.86
N GLY A 323 -18.54 -13.60 11.45
CA GLY A 323 -18.16 -13.52 10.04
C GLY A 323 -17.92 -12.10 9.51
N GLY A 324 -17.05 -11.33 10.15
CA GLY A 324 -16.60 -10.05 9.63
C GLY A 324 -15.51 -10.22 8.57
N LEU A 325 -15.77 -9.74 7.34
CA LEU A 325 -14.76 -9.35 6.36
C LEU A 325 -13.98 -8.12 6.87
N HIS A 326 -13.22 -8.29 7.95
CA HIS A 326 -12.24 -7.32 8.40
C HIS A 326 -10.90 -7.65 7.73
N GLN A 327 -10.60 -7.02 6.60
CA GLN A 327 -9.28 -7.09 5.95
C GLN A 327 -8.29 -6.06 6.57
N GLY A 328 -8.40 -5.82 7.87
CA GLY A 328 -7.41 -5.06 8.63
C GLY A 328 -6.47 -6.04 9.31
N GLN A 329 -5.18 -6.05 8.95
CA GLN A 329 -4.18 -6.82 9.68
C GLN A 329 -3.32 -5.88 10.54
N GLY A 330 -3.23 -6.18 11.83
CA GLY A 330 -2.48 -5.41 12.81
C GLY A 330 -1.12 -6.03 13.10
N ALA A 331 -0.07 -5.22 13.23
CA ALA A 331 1.22 -5.66 13.76
C ALA A 331 1.71 -4.71 14.86
N ARG A 332 2.22 -5.28 15.95
CA ARG A 332 2.86 -4.54 17.04
C ARG A 332 4.24 -4.06 16.60
N ILE A 333 4.58 -2.81 16.89
CA ILE A 333 5.91 -2.27 16.64
C ILE A 333 6.82 -2.65 17.81
N PRO A 334 8.00 -3.29 17.58
CA PRO A 334 8.93 -3.61 18.66
C PRO A 334 9.48 -2.35 19.35
N GLU A 335 9.46 -2.31 20.68
CA GLU A 335 10.03 -1.21 21.47
C GLU A 335 11.55 -1.07 21.22
N ARG A 336 12.04 0.17 21.10
CA ARG A 336 13.48 0.47 20.96
C ARG A 336 14.24 0.21 22.26
N THR A 337 15.41 -0.42 22.15
CA THR A 337 16.51 -0.21 23.11
C THR A 337 16.90 1.27 23.10
N ARG A 338 16.85 1.90 24.28
CA ARG A 338 16.99 3.36 24.47
C ARG A 338 18.27 3.91 23.82
N HIS A 339 18.14 4.66 22.73
CA HIS A 339 19.22 5.50 22.21
C HIS A 339 19.01 6.95 22.65
N ARG A 340 20.02 7.51 23.33
CA ARG A 340 20.10 8.91 23.76
C ARG A 340 20.25 9.82 22.51
N PRO A 341 19.47 10.91 22.36
CA PRO A 341 19.67 11.83 21.25
C PRO A 341 20.93 12.69 21.46
N PRO A 342 21.64 13.09 20.39
CA PRO A 342 22.68 14.10 20.49
C PRO A 342 22.04 15.46 20.76
N ARG A 343 22.49 16.14 21.82
CA ARG A 343 22.07 17.50 22.16
C ARG A 343 22.48 18.49 21.05
N ARG A 344 21.52 19.03 20.30
CA ARG A 344 21.64 20.37 19.71
C ARG A 344 20.31 21.10 19.83
N GLY A 345 20.36 22.22 20.56
CA GLY A 345 19.19 23.01 20.93
C GLY A 345 18.64 23.82 19.78
N PHE A 346 17.33 23.73 19.59
CA PHE A 346 16.52 24.77 18.98
C PHE A 346 15.62 25.33 20.08
N ARG A 347 15.86 26.58 20.49
CA ARG A 347 15.00 27.28 21.45
C ARG A 347 13.76 27.78 20.72
N SER A 348 12.61 27.21 21.03
CA SER A 348 11.30 27.78 20.70
C SER A 348 11.05 29.01 21.59
N HIS A 349 10.80 30.17 20.98
CA HIS A 349 10.27 31.33 21.66
C HIS A 349 8.79 31.12 21.95
N ASP A 350 8.47 30.80 23.20
CA ASP A 350 7.13 30.94 23.75
C ASP A 350 7.00 32.34 24.38
N ARG A 351 5.97 33.10 23.98
CA ARG A 351 5.59 34.40 24.55
C ARG A 351 4.06 34.46 24.70
N ARG A 352 3.58 34.01 25.85
CA ARG A 352 2.41 34.53 26.60
C ARG A 352 2.76 34.37 28.08
N ALA A 353 2.49 35.25 29.03
CA ALA A 353 1.72 36.48 29.15
C ALA A 353 2.20 37.18 30.44
N ARG A 354 2.14 38.51 30.53
CA ARG A 354 1.95 39.21 31.81
C ARG A 354 1.10 40.46 31.59
N ARG A 355 -0.13 40.41 32.12
CA ARG A 355 -0.96 41.57 32.44
C ARG A 355 -0.51 42.10 33.82
N THR A 356 -0.42 43.41 33.98
CA THR A 356 -0.49 44.11 35.27
C THR A 356 -1.19 45.46 35.05
N PRO A 357 -2.00 45.99 36.00
CA PRO A 357 -2.98 47.05 35.74
C PRO A 357 -2.60 48.45 36.26
N ALA A 358 -3.28 49.48 35.71
CA ALA A 358 -3.59 50.84 36.22
C ALA A 358 -2.40 51.80 36.52
N ALA A 359 -2.40 53.13 36.32
CA ALA A 359 -3.42 54.16 36.06
C ALA A 359 -2.72 55.45 35.48
N PRO A 360 -3.44 56.56 35.16
CA PRO A 360 -3.09 57.68 34.22
C PRO A 360 -2.33 58.85 34.92
N PRO A 361 -2.07 60.08 34.36
CA PRO A 361 -2.72 60.80 33.23
C PRO A 361 -1.86 61.71 32.31
N ALA A 362 -2.47 62.21 31.21
CA ALA A 362 -2.40 63.63 30.80
C ALA A 362 -3.32 63.94 29.58
N ARG A 363 -4.29 64.83 29.84
CA ARG A 363 -5.17 65.64 28.96
C ARG A 363 -6.33 64.96 28.22
#